data_AF-V2Y2M2-F1
#
_entry.id   AF-V2Y2M2-F1
#
_cell.length_a   1.000
_cell.length_b   1.000
_cell.length_c   1.000
_cell.angle_alpha   90.00
_cell.angle_beta   90.00
_cell.angle_gamma   90.00
#
_symmetry.space_group_name_H-M   'P 1'
#
loop_
_entity.id
_entity.type
_entity.pdbx_description
1 polymer ?
#
loop_
_entity_poly.entity_id
_entity_poly.type
_entity_poly.pdbx_seq_one_letter_code
_entity_poly.pdbx_strand_id
1 'polypeptide(L)'
;MGTYYLIDFENVHNDGISNIENLAKDDHVHVFSTQNATNIRQDIFWLNGDIKSHLVPARKQSLDMHLVSYLGYLLGVNGKESSYVIVSKDKDYDNIVKFWKEKGYPNISRKEKLPGKITSTVKTTNKMTTTTTAITNGKQAQTINSVISTGLSYTLSGSDRSKLNLYIQHALTDDYDYTIRDANKICKYVIAHCNEERMLSGLHNDIRANFPNCYEEVYSDVKKILREFVGDRKQDSKREAQVRSFLGRYFKSKIYTECKEDIVDAILSGRSRQQVNNNLMRIYYDGSIVSQIYQTIQPLIKDLPGK
;
A
#
# COMPACT_ATOMS: atom_id res chain seq x y z
N MET A 1 -9.33 -0.90 29.91
CA MET A 1 -9.64 -2.17 29.23
C MET A 1 -9.72 -1.86 27.75
N GLY A 2 -9.07 -2.66 26.92
CA GLY A 2 -8.99 -2.44 25.47
C GLY A 2 -9.35 -3.69 24.68
N THR A 3 -9.43 -3.55 23.36
CA THR A 3 -9.62 -4.69 22.46
C THR A 3 -8.31 -5.04 21.77
N TYR A 4 -7.89 -6.30 21.87
CA TYR A 4 -6.70 -6.81 21.22
C TYR A 4 -7.10 -7.57 19.96
N TYR A 5 -6.73 -7.03 18.80
CA TYR A 5 -6.92 -7.67 17.51
C TYR A 5 -5.67 -8.45 17.12
N LEU A 6 -5.79 -9.75 16.92
CA LEU A 6 -4.72 -10.60 16.39
C LEU A 6 -5.07 -10.97 14.95
N ILE A 7 -4.35 -10.40 13.99
CA ILE A 7 -4.64 -10.52 12.56
C ILE A 7 -3.74 -11.58 11.94
N ASP A 8 -4.37 -12.59 11.36
CA ASP A 8 -3.72 -13.58 10.52
C ASP A 8 -3.64 -13.07 9.09
N PHE A 9 -2.58 -12.31 8.78
CA PHE A 9 -2.48 -11.63 7.49
C PHE A 9 -2.32 -12.58 6.31
N GLU A 10 -1.82 -13.79 6.54
CA GLU A 10 -1.73 -14.83 5.50
C GLU A 10 -3.13 -15.24 5.03
N ASN A 11 -4.11 -15.25 5.94
CA ASN A 11 -5.46 -15.68 5.62
C ASN A 11 -6.38 -14.54 5.16
N VAL A 12 -6.31 -13.37 5.80
CA VAL A 12 -7.23 -12.24 5.50
C VAL A 12 -6.66 -11.17 4.58
N HIS A 13 -5.34 -11.13 4.41
CA HIS A 13 -4.64 -10.11 3.62
C HIS A 13 -5.15 -8.69 3.93
N ASN A 14 -5.21 -7.81 2.91
CA ASN A 14 -5.67 -6.43 3.06
C ASN A 14 -7.17 -6.31 3.39
N ASP A 15 -7.99 -7.32 3.11
CA ASP A 15 -9.43 -7.28 3.43
C ASP A 15 -9.67 -7.28 4.94
N GLY A 16 -8.85 -8.04 5.68
CA GLY A 16 -8.94 -8.18 7.13
C GLY A 16 -8.77 -6.88 7.89
N ILE A 17 -8.05 -5.93 7.29
CA ILE A 17 -7.60 -4.68 7.89
C ILE A 17 -8.18 -3.44 7.22
N SER A 18 -9.15 -3.62 6.32
CA SER A 18 -9.78 -2.55 5.53
C SER A 18 -10.39 -1.40 6.36
N ASN A 19 -10.64 -1.62 7.66
CA ASN A 19 -11.23 -0.63 8.57
C ASN A 19 -10.27 -0.19 9.70
N ILE A 20 -8.96 -0.41 9.55
CA ILE A 20 -7.98 -0.17 10.63
C ILE A 20 -7.95 1.28 11.10
N GLU A 21 -8.28 2.26 10.24
CA GLU A 21 -8.41 3.67 10.61
C GLU A 21 -9.58 4.00 11.56
N ASN A 22 -10.53 3.07 11.73
CA ASN A 22 -11.72 3.25 12.56
C ASN A 22 -11.57 2.67 13.97
N LEU A 23 -10.39 2.17 14.31
CA LEU A 23 -10.10 1.61 15.62
C LEU A 23 -10.06 2.70 16.71
N ALA A 24 -10.56 2.35 17.88
CA ALA A 24 -10.55 3.23 19.03
C ALA A 24 -9.12 3.42 19.57
N LYS A 25 -8.92 4.45 20.38
CA LYS A 25 -7.58 4.79 20.92
C LYS A 25 -7.01 3.71 21.86
N ASP A 26 -7.89 2.90 22.43
CA ASP A 26 -7.63 1.77 23.33
C ASP A 26 -7.68 0.40 22.62
N ASP A 27 -7.79 0.39 21.28
CA ASP A 27 -7.63 -0.82 20.48
C ASP A 27 -6.13 -1.07 20.21
N HIS A 28 -5.73 -2.32 20.39
CA HIS A 28 -4.36 -2.80 20.21
C HIS A 28 -4.34 -3.80 19.05
N VAL A 29 -3.45 -3.60 18.08
CA VAL A 29 -3.44 -4.41 16.85
C VAL A 29 -2.15 -5.18 16.73
N HIS A 30 -2.25 -6.49 16.55
CA HIS A 30 -1.14 -7.40 16.38
C HIS A 30 -1.27 -8.11 15.03
N VAL A 31 -0.43 -7.74 14.05
CA VAL A 31 -0.45 -8.32 12.70
C VAL A 31 0.60 -9.42 12.62
N PHE A 32 0.17 -10.65 12.34
CA PHE A 32 1.03 -11.81 12.12
C PHE A 32 1.14 -12.07 10.62
N SER A 33 2.37 -12.25 10.12
CA SER A 33 2.61 -12.61 8.73
C SER A 33 3.88 -13.43 8.57
N THR A 34 3.94 -14.25 7.51
CA THR A 34 5.18 -14.93 7.14
C THR A 34 6.11 -13.97 6.39
N GLN A 35 7.43 -14.20 6.47
CA GLN A 35 8.44 -13.37 5.79
C GLN A 35 8.24 -13.25 4.25
N ASN A 36 7.43 -14.11 3.63
CA ASN A 36 7.08 -14.06 2.21
C ASN A 36 5.82 -13.25 1.89
N ALA A 37 5.05 -12.81 2.88
CA ALA A 37 3.85 -12.00 2.70
C ALA A 37 4.22 -10.50 2.60
N THR A 38 5.01 -10.11 1.61
CA THR A 38 5.52 -8.74 1.40
C THR A 38 4.48 -7.73 0.87
N ASN A 39 3.19 -8.03 0.99
CA ASN A 39 2.08 -7.16 0.53
C ASN A 39 1.24 -6.57 1.67
N ILE A 40 1.72 -6.62 2.93
CA ILE A 40 1.16 -5.76 3.99
C ILE A 40 1.32 -4.32 3.53
N ARG A 41 0.19 -3.64 3.35
CA ARG A 41 0.13 -2.23 2.99
C ARG A 41 1.04 -1.44 3.95
N GLN A 42 2.13 -0.87 3.44
CA GLN A 42 3.18 -0.30 4.29
C GLN A 42 2.71 0.91 5.11
N ASP A 43 1.56 1.50 4.74
CA ASP A 43 0.81 2.55 5.46
C ASP A 43 0.20 2.07 6.78
N ILE A 44 -0.02 0.76 6.97
CA ILE A 44 -0.51 0.16 8.24
C ILE A 44 0.50 0.36 9.37
N PHE A 45 1.79 0.33 9.07
CA PHE A 45 2.85 0.53 10.06
C PHE A 45 2.85 1.95 10.65
N TRP A 46 2.16 2.90 9.99
CA TRP A 46 2.19 4.33 10.33
C TRP A 46 0.84 4.86 10.86
N LEU A 47 -0.19 4.03 10.93
CA LEU A 47 -1.52 4.36 11.46
C LEU A 47 -1.57 4.17 12.99
N ASN A 48 -1.13 5.19 13.74
CA ASN A 48 -1.27 5.34 15.20
C ASN A 48 -0.56 4.27 16.09
N GLY A 49 -0.17 4.71 17.29
CA GLY A 49 0.97 4.16 18.06
C GLY A 49 0.86 2.81 18.77
N ASP A 50 -0.06 1.89 18.43
CA ASP A 50 -0.09 0.54 19.04
C ASP A 50 -0.42 -0.61 18.08
N ILE A 51 0.00 -0.46 16.82
CA ILE A 51 0.04 -1.55 15.85
C ILE A 51 1.41 -2.24 15.93
N LYS A 52 1.43 -3.54 16.25
CA LYS A 52 2.63 -4.37 16.38
C LYS A 52 2.64 -5.44 15.30
N SER A 53 3.74 -5.52 14.56
CA SER A 53 3.95 -6.54 13.52
C SER A 53 4.80 -7.70 14.06
N HIS A 54 4.38 -8.93 13.76
CA HIS A 54 5.01 -10.19 14.18
C HIS A 54 5.36 -11.00 12.93
N LEU A 55 6.64 -10.97 12.54
CA LEU A 55 7.13 -11.69 11.37
C LEU A 55 7.53 -13.13 11.74
N VAL A 56 6.84 -14.10 11.15
CA VAL A 56 7.09 -15.53 11.32
C VAL A 56 8.00 -16.04 10.19
N PRO A 57 9.11 -16.75 10.49
CA PRO A 57 9.97 -17.33 9.46
C PRO A 57 9.22 -18.32 8.56
N ALA A 58 9.41 -18.22 7.25
CA ALA A 58 8.75 -19.11 6.29
C ALA A 58 9.24 -20.58 6.40
N ARG A 59 8.40 -21.53 5.97
CA ARG A 59 8.68 -22.98 5.73
C ARG A 59 8.77 -23.92 6.94
N LYS A 60 9.13 -23.46 8.16
CA LYS A 60 9.28 -24.36 9.34
C LYS A 60 8.43 -23.98 10.56
N GLN A 61 7.75 -22.84 10.53
CA GLN A 61 6.97 -22.32 11.64
C GLN A 61 5.56 -21.97 11.13
N SER A 62 4.52 -22.45 11.82
CA SER A 62 3.13 -22.11 11.49
C SER A 62 2.80 -20.74 12.04
N LEU A 63 2.18 -19.88 11.22
CA LEU A 63 1.69 -18.59 11.67
C LEU A 63 0.68 -18.75 12.82
N ASP A 64 -0.23 -19.72 12.67
CA ASP A 64 -1.27 -20.01 13.67
C ASP A 64 -0.69 -20.37 15.03
N MET A 65 0.41 -21.14 15.06
CA MET A 65 1.10 -21.45 16.31
C MET A 65 1.62 -20.19 17.01
N HIS A 66 2.18 -19.24 16.26
CA HIS A 66 2.70 -17.99 16.82
C HIS A 66 1.56 -17.08 17.30
N LEU A 67 0.50 -16.97 16.50
CA LEU A 67 -0.69 -16.18 16.83
C LEU A 67 -1.36 -16.71 18.11
N VAL A 68 -1.63 -18.02 18.19
CA VAL A 68 -2.27 -18.63 19.38
C VAL A 68 -1.37 -18.57 20.62
N SER A 69 -0.05 -18.74 20.45
CA SER A 69 0.90 -18.58 21.56
C SER A 69 0.88 -17.16 22.10
N TYR A 70 0.83 -16.16 21.21
CA TYR A 70 0.78 -14.76 21.60
C TYR A 70 -0.58 -14.37 22.21
N LEU A 71 -1.69 -14.95 21.72
CA LEU A 71 -3.00 -14.84 22.37
C LEU A 71 -2.92 -15.30 23.84
N GLY A 72 -2.30 -16.47 24.09
CA GLY A 72 -2.09 -16.97 25.45
C GLY A 72 -1.31 -15.99 26.33
N TYR A 73 -0.26 -15.37 25.80
CA TYR A 73 0.49 -14.32 26.48
C TYR A 73 -0.40 -13.10 26.81
N LEU A 74 -1.16 -12.58 25.84
CA LEU A 74 -2.05 -11.44 26.04
C LEU A 74 -3.13 -11.71 27.10
N LEU A 75 -3.68 -12.93 27.13
CA LEU A 75 -4.66 -13.36 28.12
C LEU A 75 -4.09 -13.40 29.54
N GLY A 76 -2.81 -13.79 29.67
CA GLY A 76 -2.10 -13.81 30.95
C GLY A 76 -1.79 -12.41 31.47
N VAL A 77 -1.44 -11.48 30.57
CA VAL A 77 -1.07 -10.10 30.95
C VAL A 77 -2.28 -9.20 31.18
N ASN A 78 -3.30 -9.27 30.31
CA ASN A 78 -4.41 -8.30 30.28
C ASN A 78 -5.71 -8.85 30.90
N GLY A 79 -5.75 -10.13 31.27
CA GLY A 79 -6.84 -10.73 32.03
C GLY A 79 -8.17 -10.88 31.27
N LYS A 80 -9.23 -11.24 32.01
CA LYS A 80 -10.56 -11.61 31.45
C LYS A 80 -11.41 -10.42 31.01
N GLU A 81 -11.06 -9.25 31.53
CA GLU A 81 -11.76 -7.99 31.38
C GLU A 81 -11.54 -7.32 30.01
N SER A 82 -10.48 -7.70 29.31
CA SER A 82 -10.19 -7.22 27.95
C SER A 82 -10.87 -8.08 26.89
N SER A 83 -11.07 -7.51 25.70
CA SER A 83 -11.61 -8.25 24.55
C SER A 83 -10.48 -8.70 23.63
N TYR A 84 -10.58 -9.91 23.08
CA TYR A 84 -9.56 -10.47 22.19
C TYR A 84 -10.23 -11.00 20.92
N VAL A 85 -9.80 -10.52 19.78
CA VAL A 85 -10.43 -10.79 18.49
C VAL A 85 -9.38 -11.34 17.53
N ILE A 86 -9.55 -12.60 17.13
CA ILE A 86 -8.78 -13.18 16.04
C ILE A 86 -9.41 -12.75 14.72
N VAL A 87 -8.64 -12.12 13.85
CA VAL A 87 -9.07 -11.72 12.51
C VAL A 87 -8.49 -12.71 11.50
N SER A 88 -9.29 -13.73 11.16
CA SER A 88 -8.96 -14.79 10.19
C SER A 88 -10.25 -15.36 9.58
N LYS A 89 -10.21 -15.79 8.31
CA LYS A 89 -11.26 -16.62 7.68
C LYS A 89 -11.09 -18.11 8.02
N ASP A 90 -9.96 -18.51 8.60
CA ASP A 90 -9.75 -19.88 9.05
C ASP A 90 -10.66 -20.21 10.25
N LYS A 91 -11.47 -21.25 10.09
CA LYS A 91 -12.43 -21.71 11.10
C LYS A 91 -11.77 -22.57 12.18
N ASP A 92 -10.54 -23.04 11.99
CA ASP A 92 -9.85 -23.83 13.00
C ASP A 92 -9.60 -23.02 14.29
N TYR A 93 -9.53 -21.69 14.18
CA TYR A 93 -9.52 -20.78 15.33
C TYR A 93 -10.81 -20.79 16.16
N ASP A 94 -11.95 -21.25 15.63
CA ASP A 94 -13.20 -21.35 16.41
C ASP A 94 -13.03 -22.38 17.56
N ASN A 95 -12.18 -23.40 17.37
CA ASN A 95 -11.81 -24.34 18.43
C ASN A 95 -11.00 -23.66 19.54
N ILE A 96 -10.08 -22.76 19.18
CA ILE A 96 -9.30 -21.96 20.13
C ILE A 96 -10.19 -21.00 20.91
N VAL A 97 -11.15 -20.36 20.24
CA VAL A 97 -12.17 -19.49 20.85
C VAL A 97 -12.98 -20.27 21.89
N LYS A 98 -13.45 -21.47 21.52
CA LYS A 98 -14.20 -22.34 22.43
C LYS A 98 -13.37 -22.73 23.66
N PHE A 99 -12.13 -23.19 23.44
CA PHE A 99 -11.22 -23.57 24.51
C PHE A 99 -11.04 -22.46 25.55
N TRP A 100 -10.76 -21.23 25.13
CA TRP A 100 -10.52 -20.14 26.07
C TRP A 100 -11.79 -19.66 26.78
N LYS A 101 -12.96 -19.73 26.13
CA LYS A 101 -14.24 -19.49 26.80
C LYS A 101 -14.48 -20.51 27.93
N GLU A 102 -14.19 -21.78 27.69
CA GLU A 102 -14.28 -22.83 28.71
C GLU A 102 -13.29 -22.61 29.87
N LYS A 103 -12.12 -22.00 29.61
CA LYS A 103 -11.17 -21.56 30.63
C LYS A 103 -11.56 -20.26 31.34
N GLY A 104 -12.73 -19.71 31.03
CA GLY A 104 -13.29 -18.54 31.71
C GLY A 104 -12.85 -17.20 31.13
N TYR A 105 -12.48 -17.15 29.84
CA TYR A 105 -12.26 -15.91 29.09
C TYR A 105 -13.44 -15.68 28.13
N PRO A 106 -14.51 -14.98 28.57
CA PRO A 106 -15.75 -14.89 27.79
C PRO A 106 -15.63 -13.99 26.55
N ASN A 107 -14.72 -13.02 26.58
CA ASN A 107 -14.58 -11.96 25.57
C ASN A 107 -13.57 -12.30 24.46
N ILE A 108 -13.55 -13.57 24.03
CA ILE A 108 -12.76 -14.05 22.88
C ILE A 108 -13.69 -14.31 21.69
N SER A 109 -13.28 -13.89 20.49
CA SER A 109 -14.03 -14.15 19.26
C SER A 109 -13.14 -14.24 18.02
N ARG A 110 -13.67 -14.85 16.95
CA ARG A 110 -13.11 -14.80 15.60
C ARG A 110 -13.98 -13.92 14.72
N LYS A 111 -13.35 -13.11 13.85
CA LYS A 111 -13.97 -12.31 12.81
C LYS A 111 -13.17 -12.46 11.52
N GLU A 112 -13.80 -12.29 10.37
CA GLU A 112 -13.10 -12.32 9.08
C GLU A 112 -12.45 -10.97 8.73
N LYS A 113 -12.87 -9.89 9.41
CA LYS A 113 -12.40 -8.52 9.19
C LYS A 113 -12.57 -7.66 10.44
N LEU A 114 -11.79 -6.58 10.51
CA LEU A 114 -11.97 -5.52 11.51
C LEU A 114 -13.37 -4.87 11.39
N PRO A 115 -13.96 -4.44 12.51
CA PRO A 115 -15.27 -3.81 12.52
C PRO A 115 -15.27 -2.49 11.71
N GLY A 116 -16.32 -2.28 10.93
CA GLY A 116 -16.59 -1.02 10.22
C GLY A 116 -18.01 -0.53 10.50
N LYS A 117 -18.25 0.79 10.45
CA LYS A 117 -19.61 1.33 10.52
C LYS A 117 -20.38 0.97 9.24
N ILE A 118 -21.62 0.51 9.40
CA ILE A 118 -22.56 0.29 8.30
C ILE A 118 -22.97 1.66 7.73
N THR A 119 -22.71 1.91 6.45
CA THR A 119 -23.34 3.01 5.71
C THR A 119 -24.23 2.44 4.62
N SER A 120 -25.54 2.62 4.83
CA SER A 120 -26.60 2.35 3.88
C SER A 120 -26.41 3.16 2.61
N THR A 121 -26.58 2.50 1.47
CA THR A 121 -26.64 3.07 0.13
C THR A 121 -27.80 4.05 -0.02
N VAL A 122 -27.55 5.27 -0.50
CA VAL A 122 -28.59 6.13 -1.09
C VAL A 122 -28.11 6.65 -2.44
N LYS A 123 -28.88 6.30 -3.48
CA LYS A 123 -28.88 6.91 -4.81
C LYS A 123 -29.53 8.28 -4.71
N THR A 124 -28.96 9.34 -5.28
CA THR A 124 -29.77 10.41 -5.90
C THR A 124 -29.01 11.19 -6.98
N THR A 125 -29.81 11.57 -7.97
CA THR A 125 -29.57 12.08 -9.32
C THR A 125 -29.33 13.60 -9.36
N ASN A 126 -28.60 14.04 -10.40
CA ASN A 126 -28.63 15.35 -11.10
C ASN A 126 -28.51 16.69 -10.32
N LYS A 127 -27.51 17.51 -10.66
CA LYS A 127 -27.63 18.57 -11.70
C LYS A 127 -26.30 19.29 -11.97
N MET A 128 -26.22 19.75 -13.21
CA MET A 128 -25.13 20.32 -13.96
C MET A 128 -25.03 21.84 -13.72
N THR A 129 -23.83 22.39 -13.60
CA THR A 129 -23.57 23.78 -14.02
C THR A 129 -22.12 23.90 -14.48
N THR A 130 -22.01 24.00 -15.80
CA THR A 130 -20.79 24.29 -16.55
C THR A 130 -20.55 25.79 -16.51
N THR A 131 -19.34 26.23 -16.18
CA THR A 131 -18.87 27.57 -16.57
C THR A 131 -17.52 27.44 -17.27
N THR A 132 -17.56 27.74 -18.56
CA THR A 132 -16.44 27.83 -19.49
C THR A 132 -16.10 29.29 -19.70
N THR A 133 -14.81 29.66 -19.69
CA THR A 133 -14.17 30.68 -20.56
C THR A 133 -12.66 30.69 -20.24
N ALA A 134 -11.70 30.86 -21.15
CA ALA A 134 -11.67 31.07 -22.59
C ALA A 134 -10.29 30.67 -23.16
N ILE A 135 -10.21 30.59 -24.48
CA ILE A 135 -9.18 30.05 -25.38
C ILE A 135 -8.07 31.09 -25.70
N THR A 136 -6.83 30.66 -25.94
CA THR A 136 -5.99 31.15 -27.06
C THR A 136 -4.83 30.22 -27.41
N ASN A 137 -4.40 30.28 -28.69
CA ASN A 137 -3.81 29.23 -29.52
C ASN A 137 -2.29 28.98 -29.37
N GLY A 138 -1.86 27.74 -29.67
CA GLY A 138 -0.55 27.43 -30.26
C GLY A 138 0.44 26.63 -29.39
N LYS A 139 0.73 25.38 -29.80
CA LYS A 139 1.42 24.27 -29.08
C LYS A 139 0.58 23.73 -27.92
N GLN A 140 0.06 22.50 -28.04
CA GLN A 140 -0.82 21.89 -27.03
C GLN A 140 -0.11 21.73 -25.68
N ALA A 141 -0.07 22.80 -24.89
CA ALA A 141 0.12 22.74 -23.47
C ALA A 141 -1.14 22.10 -22.88
N GLN A 142 -1.09 20.79 -22.65
CA GLN A 142 -2.14 20.12 -21.88
C GLN A 142 -2.25 20.82 -20.53
N THR A 143 -3.47 21.24 -20.17
CA THR A 143 -3.71 21.87 -18.87
C THR A 143 -3.35 20.88 -17.75
N ILE A 144 -2.84 21.38 -16.63
CA ILE A 144 -2.43 20.55 -15.48
C ILE A 144 -3.55 19.56 -15.08
N ASN A 145 -4.80 20.04 -15.06
CA ASN A 145 -5.96 19.20 -14.75
C ASN A 145 -6.14 18.06 -15.76
N SER A 146 -5.99 18.33 -17.06
CA SER A 146 -6.11 17.30 -18.10
C SER A 146 -5.02 16.23 -17.98
N VAL A 147 -3.78 16.63 -17.66
CA VAL A 147 -2.66 15.71 -17.44
C VAL A 147 -2.94 14.79 -16.25
N ILE A 148 -3.40 15.36 -15.13
CA ILE A 148 -3.71 14.61 -13.91
C ILE A 148 -4.88 13.66 -14.16
N SER A 149 -6.01 14.17 -14.67
CA SER A 149 -7.20 13.35 -14.95
C SER A 149 -6.90 12.22 -15.92
N THR A 150 -6.10 12.45 -16.97
CA THR A 150 -5.71 11.38 -17.89
C THR A 150 -4.76 10.39 -17.22
N GLY A 151 -3.77 10.88 -16.46
CA GLY A 151 -2.74 10.06 -15.82
C GLY A 151 -3.21 9.26 -14.61
N LEU A 152 -4.37 9.60 -14.06
CA LEU A 152 -5.05 8.90 -12.97
C LEU A 152 -6.44 8.37 -13.39
N SER A 153 -6.72 8.32 -14.70
CA SER A 153 -8.01 7.85 -15.24
C SER A 153 -8.24 6.35 -15.08
N TYR A 154 -7.19 5.58 -14.74
CA TYR A 154 -7.28 4.16 -14.44
C TYR A 154 -7.33 3.95 -12.92
N THR A 155 -8.01 2.90 -12.50
CA THR A 155 -8.11 2.54 -11.08
C THR A 155 -6.73 2.22 -10.54
N LEU A 156 -6.21 3.08 -9.66
CA LEU A 156 -4.98 2.82 -8.93
C LEU A 156 -5.19 1.57 -8.06
N SER A 157 -4.31 0.59 -8.26
CA SER A 157 -4.22 -0.60 -7.42
C SER A 157 -3.77 -0.23 -5.99
N GLY A 158 -3.88 -1.17 -5.05
CA GLY A 158 -3.47 -0.94 -3.66
C GLY A 158 -2.02 -0.46 -3.54
N SER A 159 -1.10 -1.05 -4.29
CA SER A 159 0.33 -0.68 -4.31
C SER A 159 0.55 0.70 -4.92
N ASP A 160 -0.19 1.04 -5.98
CA ASP A 160 -0.11 2.34 -6.63
C ASP A 160 -0.62 3.47 -5.73
N ARG A 161 -1.66 3.19 -4.95
CA ARG A 161 -2.19 4.13 -3.95
C ARG A 161 -1.18 4.38 -2.84
N SER A 162 -0.47 3.35 -2.39
CA SER A 162 0.60 3.51 -1.39
C SER A 162 1.78 4.31 -1.95
N LYS A 163 2.16 4.09 -3.22
CA LYS A 163 3.18 4.90 -3.90
C LYS A 163 2.76 6.36 -4.01
N LEU A 164 1.51 6.62 -4.42
CA LEU A 164 0.94 7.96 -4.49
C LEU A 164 0.95 8.65 -3.11
N ASN A 165 0.53 7.94 -2.07
CA ASN A 165 0.51 8.45 -0.69
C ASN A 165 1.91 8.88 -0.22
N LEU A 166 2.90 8.00 -0.42
CA LEU A 166 4.29 8.28 -0.02
C LEU A 166 4.89 9.43 -0.83
N TYR A 167 4.65 9.45 -2.14
CA TYR A 167 5.14 10.52 -3.02
C TYR A 167 4.62 11.89 -2.59
N ILE A 168 3.32 11.99 -2.32
CA ILE A 168 2.71 13.27 -1.92
C ILE A 168 3.17 13.71 -0.54
N GLN A 169 3.26 12.78 0.42
CA GLN A 169 3.71 13.11 1.77
C GLN A 169 5.12 13.69 1.74
N HIS A 170 6.06 13.03 1.06
CA HIS A 170 7.44 13.51 0.93
C HIS A 170 7.51 14.84 0.21
N ALA A 171 6.84 14.98 -0.94
CA ALA A 171 6.85 16.24 -1.66
C ALA A 171 6.33 17.39 -0.78
N LEU A 172 5.20 17.18 -0.08
CA LEU A 172 4.64 18.20 0.81
C LEU A 172 5.58 18.56 1.97
N THR A 173 6.26 17.60 2.60
CA THR A 173 7.13 17.87 3.75
C THR A 173 8.51 18.40 3.35
N ASP A 174 9.08 17.88 2.28
CA ASP A 174 10.49 18.08 1.94
C ASP A 174 10.66 19.25 0.96
N ASP A 175 9.70 19.45 0.05
CA ASP A 175 9.80 20.47 -1.01
C ASP A 175 8.90 21.70 -0.76
N TYR A 176 7.87 21.56 0.08
CA TYR A 176 6.87 22.61 0.33
C TYR A 176 6.68 22.95 1.82
N ASP A 177 7.54 22.44 2.71
CA ASP A 177 7.59 22.77 4.15
C ASP A 177 6.26 22.57 4.93
N TYR A 178 5.37 21.69 4.46
CA TYR A 178 4.15 21.37 5.20
C TYR A 178 4.47 20.59 6.46
N THR A 179 3.72 20.85 7.53
CA THR A 179 3.80 20.00 8.72
C THR A 179 3.37 18.57 8.38
N ILE A 180 4.00 17.56 9.00
CA ILE A 180 3.63 16.15 8.83
C ILE A 180 2.12 15.93 9.07
N ARG A 181 1.54 16.67 10.02
CA ARG A 181 0.11 16.61 10.33
C ARG A 181 -0.75 17.03 9.13
N ASP A 182 -0.40 18.13 8.48
CA ASP A 182 -1.18 18.67 7.37
C ASP A 182 -0.92 17.90 6.08
N ALA A 183 0.33 17.48 5.83
CA ALA A 183 0.68 16.55 4.76
C ALA A 183 -0.14 15.25 4.84
N ASN A 184 -0.29 14.67 6.04
CA ASN A 184 -1.11 13.47 6.24
C ASN A 184 -2.59 13.68 5.96
N LYS A 185 -3.15 14.84 6.36
CA LYS A 185 -4.54 15.18 6.04
C LYS A 185 -4.75 15.32 4.54
N ILE A 186 -3.84 16.01 3.85
CA ILE A 186 -3.89 16.21 2.41
C ILE A 186 -3.80 14.86 1.68
N CYS A 187 -2.87 13.99 2.10
CA CYS A 187 -2.74 12.63 1.57
C CYS A 187 -4.05 11.84 1.71
N LYS A 188 -4.73 11.94 2.85
CA LYS A 188 -6.03 11.29 3.07
C LYS A 188 -7.06 11.70 2.01
N TYR A 189 -7.18 13.00 1.72
CA TYR A 189 -8.12 13.50 0.69
C TYR A 189 -7.73 13.03 -0.70
N VAL A 190 -6.43 13.06 -1.03
CA VAL A 190 -5.96 12.58 -2.33
C VAL A 190 -6.29 11.09 -2.50
N ILE A 191 -6.01 10.25 -1.51
CA ILE A 191 -6.26 8.81 -1.59
C ILE A 191 -7.75 8.48 -1.57
N ALA A 192 -8.58 9.27 -0.88
CA ALA A 192 -10.03 9.12 -0.92
C ALA A 192 -10.56 9.27 -2.36
N HIS A 193 -10.06 10.28 -3.07
CA HIS A 193 -10.58 10.66 -4.39
C HIS A 193 -9.79 10.07 -5.58
N CYS A 194 -8.64 9.43 -5.37
CA CYS A 194 -7.70 9.04 -6.44
C CYS A 194 -8.25 8.10 -7.52
N ASN A 195 -9.35 7.41 -7.26
CA ASN A 195 -10.03 6.51 -8.21
C ASN A 195 -11.40 7.04 -8.65
N GLU A 196 -11.75 8.28 -8.29
CA GLU A 196 -13.02 8.89 -8.67
C GLU A 196 -12.88 9.64 -10.00
N GLU A 197 -13.88 9.51 -10.86
CA GLU A 197 -13.95 10.23 -12.15
C GLU A 197 -13.82 11.76 -11.98
N ARG A 198 -14.27 12.28 -10.83
CA ARG A 198 -14.20 13.68 -10.44
C ARG A 198 -13.21 13.95 -9.32
N MET A 199 -12.09 13.22 -9.31
CA MET A 199 -11.04 13.32 -8.27
C MET A 199 -10.70 14.77 -7.89
N LEU A 200 -10.37 15.61 -8.88
CA LEU A 200 -9.96 16.99 -8.64
C LEU A 200 -11.07 17.83 -8.01
N SER A 201 -12.33 17.56 -8.35
CA SER A 201 -13.48 18.24 -7.74
C SER A 201 -13.70 17.82 -6.30
N GLY A 202 -13.56 16.52 -5.99
CA GLY A 202 -13.63 16.03 -4.61
C GLY A 202 -12.52 16.63 -3.75
N LEU A 203 -11.28 16.54 -4.23
CA LEU A 203 -10.11 17.09 -3.57
C LEU A 203 -10.21 18.60 -3.33
N HIS A 204 -10.68 19.35 -4.33
CA HIS A 204 -10.94 20.78 -4.21
C HIS A 204 -11.88 21.08 -3.04
N ASN A 205 -12.97 20.33 -2.91
CA ASN A 205 -13.97 20.57 -1.87
C ASN A 205 -13.42 20.24 -0.48
N ASP A 206 -12.71 19.12 -0.34
CA ASP A 206 -12.12 18.71 0.94
C ASP A 206 -11.03 19.68 1.43
N ILE A 207 -10.14 20.12 0.53
CA ILE A 207 -9.10 21.09 0.88
C ILE A 207 -9.76 22.44 1.23
N ARG A 208 -10.75 22.89 0.46
CA ARG A 208 -11.46 24.15 0.75
C ARG A 208 -12.15 24.15 2.11
N ALA A 209 -12.73 23.01 2.50
CA ALA A 209 -13.39 22.86 3.79
C ALA A 209 -12.40 22.84 4.97
N ASN A 210 -11.21 22.26 4.79
CA ASN A 210 -10.28 21.99 5.89
C ASN A 210 -9.09 22.96 5.97
N PHE A 211 -8.79 23.67 4.89
CA PHE A 211 -7.73 24.68 4.79
C PHE A 211 -8.28 26.02 4.26
N PRO A 212 -9.37 26.58 4.84
CA PRO A 212 -10.08 27.71 4.24
C PRO A 212 -9.22 28.97 4.06
N ASN A 213 -8.25 29.19 4.95
CA ASN A 213 -7.39 30.38 4.94
C ASN A 213 -6.21 30.30 3.97
N CYS A 214 -5.85 29.10 3.51
CA CYS A 214 -4.73 28.87 2.58
C CYS A 214 -5.11 27.95 1.41
N TYR A 215 -6.41 27.78 1.16
CA TYR A 215 -6.93 26.77 0.22
C TYR A 215 -6.33 26.88 -1.18
N GLU A 216 -6.20 28.09 -1.74
CA GLU A 216 -5.68 28.29 -3.09
C GLU A 216 -4.23 27.82 -3.22
N GLU A 217 -3.40 28.08 -2.20
CA GLU A 217 -2.01 27.65 -2.13
C GLU A 217 -1.91 26.13 -2.02
N VAL A 218 -2.59 25.55 -1.01
CA VAL A 218 -2.60 24.10 -0.78
C VAL A 218 -3.08 23.34 -2.01
N TYR A 219 -4.19 23.78 -2.61
CA TYR A 219 -4.72 23.11 -3.79
C TYR A 219 -3.80 23.27 -5.01
N SER A 220 -3.11 24.40 -5.16
CA SER A 220 -2.13 24.63 -6.23
C SER A 220 -0.95 23.67 -6.10
N ASP A 221 -0.37 23.53 -4.91
CA ASP A 221 0.79 22.69 -4.67
C ASP A 221 0.47 21.21 -4.86
N VAL A 222 -0.67 20.75 -4.33
CA VAL A 222 -1.11 19.37 -4.54
C VAL A 222 -1.31 19.05 -6.02
N LYS A 223 -1.83 19.98 -6.83
CA LYS A 223 -1.93 19.79 -8.29
C LYS A 223 -0.56 19.68 -8.96
N LYS A 224 0.45 20.45 -8.54
CA LYS A 224 1.82 20.34 -9.09
C LYS A 224 2.41 18.98 -8.77
N ILE A 225 2.33 18.56 -7.52
CA ILE A 225 2.83 17.24 -7.05
C ILE A 225 2.14 16.10 -7.79
N LEU A 226 0.81 16.14 -7.94
CA LEU A 226 0.05 15.13 -8.69
C LEU A 226 0.47 15.05 -10.16
N ARG A 227 0.77 16.19 -10.78
CA ARG A 227 1.26 16.24 -12.16
C ARG A 227 2.63 15.59 -12.29
N GLU A 228 3.53 15.85 -11.35
CA GLU A 228 4.88 15.27 -11.30
C GLU A 228 4.81 13.76 -11.12
N PHE A 229 4.01 13.28 -10.16
CA PHE A 229 3.75 11.85 -9.96
C PHE A 229 3.27 11.14 -11.24
N VAL A 230 2.33 11.76 -11.96
CA VAL A 230 1.83 11.23 -13.24
C VAL A 230 2.93 11.20 -14.31
N GLY A 231 3.83 12.19 -14.30
CA GLY A 231 5.02 12.23 -15.16
C GLY A 231 5.94 11.03 -14.88
N ASP A 232 6.29 10.82 -13.63
CA ASP A 232 7.21 9.76 -13.19
C ASP A 232 6.62 8.36 -13.46
N ARG A 233 5.33 8.16 -13.21
CA ARG A 233 4.60 6.92 -13.55
C ARG A 233 4.66 6.56 -15.03
N LYS A 234 4.56 7.57 -15.91
CA LYS A 234 4.71 7.37 -17.36
C LYS A 234 6.13 6.98 -17.74
N GLN A 235 7.13 7.36 -16.95
CA GLN A 235 8.52 6.95 -17.16
C GLN A 235 8.76 5.52 -16.64
N ASP A 236 8.23 5.18 -15.47
CA ASP A 236 8.31 3.82 -14.90
C ASP A 236 7.66 2.78 -15.81
N SER A 237 6.45 3.04 -16.30
CA SER A 237 5.74 2.14 -17.22
C SER A 237 6.48 1.94 -18.55
N LYS A 238 7.13 2.99 -19.09
CA LYS A 238 7.99 2.87 -20.27
C LYS A 238 9.22 2.01 -19.97
N ARG A 239 9.86 2.21 -18.82
CA ARG A 239 11.04 1.43 -18.40
C ARG A 239 10.68 -0.04 -18.20
N GLU A 240 9.58 -0.33 -17.53
CA GLU A 240 9.06 -1.68 -17.35
C GLU A 240 8.74 -2.36 -18.68
N ALA A 241 8.10 -1.67 -19.62
CA ALA A 241 7.85 -2.19 -20.96
C ALA A 241 9.15 -2.50 -21.73
N GLN A 242 10.17 -1.63 -21.61
CA GLN A 242 11.49 -1.85 -22.21
C GLN A 242 12.17 -3.09 -21.61
N VAL A 243 12.17 -3.22 -20.28
CA VAL A 243 12.73 -4.39 -19.58
C VAL A 243 12.02 -5.66 -20.02
N ARG A 244 10.68 -5.69 -20.00
CA ARG A 244 9.90 -6.87 -20.40
C ARG A 244 10.15 -7.28 -21.84
N SER A 245 10.20 -6.31 -22.76
CA SER A 245 10.50 -6.55 -24.18
C SER A 245 11.90 -7.13 -24.35
N PHE A 246 12.90 -6.57 -23.65
CA PHE A 246 14.26 -7.08 -23.64
C PHE A 246 14.32 -8.50 -23.11
N LEU A 247 13.65 -8.79 -21.98
CA LEU A 247 13.65 -10.14 -21.42
C LEU A 247 13.01 -11.15 -22.38
N GLY A 248 11.88 -10.81 -23.01
CA GLY A 248 11.24 -11.66 -24.01
C GLY A 248 12.11 -11.96 -25.23
N ARG A 249 13.06 -11.06 -25.57
CA ARG A 249 13.99 -11.27 -26.68
C ARG A 249 15.13 -12.23 -26.31
N TYR A 250 15.72 -12.08 -25.13
CA TYR A 250 16.98 -12.75 -24.78
C TYR A 250 16.84 -13.93 -23.81
N PHE A 251 15.77 -14.00 -23.02
CA PHE A 251 15.57 -15.02 -21.99
C PHE A 251 14.41 -15.95 -22.34
N LYS A 252 14.64 -16.86 -23.30
CA LYS A 252 13.61 -17.78 -23.82
C LYS A 252 13.62 -19.17 -23.17
N SER A 253 14.69 -19.51 -22.45
CA SER A 253 14.79 -20.82 -21.77
C SER A 253 13.84 -20.89 -20.58
N LYS A 254 13.32 -22.10 -20.33
CA LYS A 254 12.34 -22.37 -19.27
C LYS A 254 12.80 -21.85 -17.91
N ILE A 255 14.09 -22.01 -17.61
CA ILE A 255 14.71 -21.56 -16.36
C ILE A 255 14.50 -20.07 -16.09
N TYR A 256 14.45 -19.23 -17.13
CA TYR A 256 14.22 -17.80 -17.00
C TYR A 256 12.75 -17.41 -17.10
N THR A 257 11.98 -18.12 -17.93
CA THR A 257 10.57 -17.80 -18.14
C THR A 257 9.71 -18.12 -16.92
N GLU A 258 10.09 -19.11 -16.11
CA GLU A 258 9.37 -19.45 -14.87
C GLU A 258 9.53 -18.37 -13.79
N CYS A 259 10.70 -17.72 -13.71
CA CYS A 259 10.96 -16.62 -12.77
C CYS A 259 10.98 -15.26 -13.46
N LYS A 260 10.26 -15.10 -14.58
CA LYS A 260 10.35 -13.92 -15.43
C LYS A 260 9.96 -12.64 -14.69
N GLU A 261 8.86 -12.67 -13.93
CA GLU A 261 8.39 -11.50 -13.19
C GLU A 261 9.35 -11.15 -12.05
N ASP A 262 9.95 -12.13 -11.38
CA ASP A 262 10.97 -11.88 -10.36
C ASP A 262 12.21 -11.19 -10.95
N ILE A 263 12.63 -11.57 -12.17
CA ILE A 263 13.74 -10.91 -12.87
C ILE A 263 13.37 -9.47 -13.23
N VAL A 264 12.15 -9.22 -13.70
CA VAL A 264 11.66 -7.85 -14.00
C VAL A 264 11.73 -7.00 -12.72
N ASP A 265 11.22 -7.51 -11.61
CA ASP A 265 11.19 -6.80 -10.34
C ASP A 265 12.60 -6.57 -9.78
N ALA A 266 13.51 -7.55 -9.91
CA ALA A 266 14.90 -7.42 -9.51
C ALA A 266 15.62 -6.28 -10.24
N ILE A 267 15.31 -6.07 -11.52
CA ILE A 267 15.88 -5.00 -12.36
C ILE A 267 15.24 -3.64 -12.02
N LEU A 268 13.91 -3.58 -11.89
CA LEU A 268 13.18 -2.33 -11.68
C LEU A 268 13.37 -1.76 -10.25
N SER A 269 13.50 -2.63 -9.25
CA SER A 269 13.72 -2.21 -7.86
C SER A 269 15.18 -1.83 -7.55
N GLY A 270 16.11 -2.15 -8.45
CA GLY A 270 17.54 -1.91 -8.27
C GLY A 270 17.89 -0.43 -8.42
N ARG A 271 18.36 0.19 -7.34
CA ARG A 271 18.87 1.58 -7.35
C ARG A 271 20.35 1.68 -7.71
N SER A 272 21.05 0.54 -7.76
CA SER A 272 22.46 0.43 -8.17
C SER A 272 22.71 -0.89 -8.89
N ARG A 273 23.79 -0.96 -9.66
CA ARG A 273 24.22 -2.19 -10.33
C ARG A 273 24.44 -3.36 -9.35
N GLN A 274 25.05 -3.08 -8.19
CA GLN A 274 25.24 -4.07 -7.13
C GLN A 274 23.90 -4.58 -6.55
N GLN A 275 22.93 -3.68 -6.37
CA GLN A 275 21.62 -4.07 -5.84
C GLN A 275 20.87 -4.98 -6.81
N VAL A 276 20.95 -4.72 -8.12
CA VAL A 276 20.38 -5.62 -9.14
C VAL A 276 21.01 -7.01 -9.04
N ASN A 277 22.34 -7.09 -8.94
CA ASN A 277 23.04 -8.38 -8.78
C ASN A 277 22.57 -9.13 -7.51
N ASN A 278 22.50 -8.43 -6.38
CA ASN A 278 22.05 -9.02 -5.11
C ASN A 278 20.58 -9.49 -5.19
N ASN A 279 19.72 -8.77 -5.90
CA ASN A 279 18.34 -9.18 -6.13
C ASN A 279 18.27 -10.46 -6.97
N LEU A 280 19.07 -10.56 -8.04
CA LEU A 280 19.14 -11.76 -8.87
C LEU A 280 19.65 -12.99 -8.10
N MET A 281 20.63 -12.82 -7.19
CA MET A 281 21.11 -13.88 -6.30
C MET A 281 20.05 -14.42 -5.33
N ARG A 282 18.97 -13.66 -5.08
CA ARG A 282 17.83 -14.17 -4.28
C ARG A 282 16.89 -15.07 -5.09
N ILE A 283 16.88 -14.91 -6.42
CA ILE A 283 16.05 -15.69 -7.34
C ILE A 283 16.78 -16.99 -7.69
N TYR A 284 18.05 -16.89 -8.07
CA TYR A 284 18.88 -18.02 -8.45
C TYR A 284 20.03 -18.19 -7.46
N TYR A 285 20.10 -19.37 -6.84
CA TYR A 285 21.22 -19.74 -5.97
C TYR A 285 22.51 -20.01 -6.76
N ASP A 286 22.39 -20.43 -8.03
CA ASP A 286 23.52 -20.68 -8.91
C ASP A 286 24.10 -19.35 -9.45
N GLY A 287 25.29 -19.00 -8.97
CA GLY A 287 25.99 -17.79 -9.37
C GLY A 287 26.37 -17.74 -10.86
N SER A 288 26.45 -18.87 -11.55
CA SER A 288 26.71 -18.90 -12.99
C SER A 288 25.51 -18.39 -13.79
N ILE A 289 24.30 -18.78 -13.38
CA ILE A 289 23.04 -18.30 -13.96
C ILE A 289 22.89 -16.80 -13.71
N VAL A 290 23.15 -16.36 -12.47
CA VAL A 290 23.09 -14.93 -12.12
C VAL A 290 24.08 -14.13 -12.95
N SER A 291 25.32 -14.62 -13.11
CA SER A 291 26.33 -13.97 -13.94
C SER A 291 25.88 -13.85 -15.40
N GLN A 292 25.29 -14.91 -15.96
CA GLN A 292 24.76 -14.89 -17.32
C GLN A 292 23.62 -13.88 -17.48
N ILE A 293 22.68 -13.84 -16.52
CA ILE A 293 21.58 -12.84 -16.53
C ILE A 293 22.18 -11.44 -16.45
N TYR A 294 23.05 -11.21 -15.48
CA TYR A 294 23.65 -9.91 -15.20
C TYR A 294 24.44 -9.35 -16.40
N GLN A 295 25.25 -10.19 -17.06
CA GLN A 295 25.96 -9.82 -18.28
C GLN A 295 24.99 -9.46 -19.42
N THR A 296 23.91 -10.23 -19.56
CA THR A 296 22.93 -10.01 -20.64
C THR A 296 22.12 -8.72 -20.42
N ILE A 297 21.80 -8.36 -19.17
CA ILE A 297 21.01 -7.15 -18.85
C ILE A 297 21.84 -5.87 -18.71
N GLN A 298 23.17 -5.92 -18.86
CA GLN A 298 24.07 -4.76 -18.81
C GLN A 298 23.54 -3.52 -19.55
N PRO A 299 23.00 -3.63 -20.79
CA PRO A 299 22.44 -2.47 -21.50
C PRO A 299 21.28 -1.78 -20.79
N LEU A 300 20.52 -2.49 -19.95
CA LEU A 300 19.38 -1.98 -19.19
C LEU A 300 19.78 -1.29 -17.87
N ILE A 301 20.97 -1.59 -17.36
CA ILE A 301 21.44 -1.14 -16.03
C ILE A 301 22.68 -0.25 -16.09
N LYS A 302 23.16 0.08 -17.30
CA LYS A 302 24.38 0.87 -17.52
C LYS A 302 24.36 2.24 -16.84
N ASP A 303 23.19 2.85 -16.75
CA ASP A 303 23.01 4.19 -16.19
C ASP A 303 22.81 4.16 -14.66
N LEU A 304 22.72 2.97 -14.06
CA LEU A 304 22.66 2.84 -12.60
C LEU A 304 24.05 3.08 -11.99
N PRO A 305 24.11 3.77 -10.84
CA PRO A 305 25.36 3.99 -10.12
C PRO A 305 26.04 2.66 -9.83
N GLY A 306 27.34 2.62 -10.10
CA GLY A 306 28.21 1.51 -9.73
C GLY A 306 28.73 1.67 -8.31
N LYS A 307 28.98 0.56 -7.64
CA LYS A 307 30.25 0.43 -6.94
C LYS A 307 31.17 -0.35 -7.85
#